data_AF-A0A3M9XZM0-F1
#
_entry.id   AF-A0A3M9XZM0-F1
#
_cell.length_a   1.000
_cell.length_b   1.000
_cell.length_c   1.000
_cell.angle_alpha   90.00
_cell.angle_beta   90.00
_cell.angle_gamma   90.00
#
_symmetry.space_group_name_H-M   'P 1'
#
loop_
_entity.id
_entity.type
_entity.pdbx_description
1 polymer ?
#
loop_
_entity_poly.entity_id
_entity_poly.type
_entity_poly.pdbx_seq_one_letter_code
_entity_poly.pdbx_strand_id
1 'polypeptide(L)' 'MAGGVPHNKMAMDPAIIKLGNMQSQRHLYFRWTKRTARVTLMYAVVVPVIIGFIGYKTDGLWEMRAKRKGDLLAER' A
#
# COMPACT_ATOMS: atom_id res chain seq x y z
N MET A 1 12.00 -35.19 -13.78
CA MET A 1 11.90 -35.12 -12.32
C MET A 1 10.92 -36.21 -11.86
N ALA A 2 11.44 -37.38 -11.48
CA ALA A 2 10.61 -38.47 -10.94
C ALA A 2 10.37 -38.19 -9.45
N GLY A 3 9.22 -37.59 -9.13
CA GLY A 3 8.82 -37.24 -7.76
C GLY A 3 7.78 -38.24 -7.26
N GLY A 4 8.09 -38.93 -6.17
CA GLY A 4 7.20 -39.90 -5.51
C GLY A 4 5.85 -39.27 -5.11
N VAL A 5 4.86 -40.15 -4.93
CA VAL A 5 3.46 -39.77 -4.66
C VAL A 5 3.39 -38.94 -3.37
N PRO A 6 2.98 -37.66 -3.41
CA PRO A 6 2.85 -36.89 -2.18
C PRO A 6 1.65 -37.40 -1.37
N HIS A 7 1.92 -37.90 -0.17
CA HIS A 7 0.95 -38.42 0.80
C HIS A 7 0.09 -37.34 1.49
N ASN A 8 -0.04 -36.16 0.89
CA ASN A 8 -0.91 -35.08 1.35
C ASN A 8 -1.78 -34.61 0.18
N LYS A 9 -2.70 -35.46 -0.28
CA LYS A 9 -3.81 -35.01 -1.13
C LYS A 9 -4.76 -34.20 -0.26
N MET A 10 -4.44 -32.93 -0.06
CA MET A 10 -5.44 -32.00 0.47
C MET A 10 -6.62 -32.04 -0.50
N ALA A 11 -7.80 -32.42 -0.01
CA ALA A 11 -9.03 -32.27 -0.76
C ALA A 11 -9.25 -30.76 -0.93
N MET A 12 -8.82 -30.23 -2.08
CA MET A 12 -8.97 -28.82 -2.35
C MET A 12 -10.45 -28.53 -2.59
N ASP A 13 -11.05 -27.77 -1.69
CA ASP A 13 -12.43 -27.31 -1.86
C ASP A 13 -12.52 -26.47 -3.14
N PRO A 14 -13.38 -26.85 -4.11
CA PRO A 14 -13.58 -26.08 -5.33
C PRO A 14 -13.95 -24.61 -5.07
N ALA A 15 -14.64 -24.31 -3.96
CA ALA A 15 -14.98 -22.92 -3.61
C ALA A 15 -13.75 -22.09 -3.24
N ILE A 16 -12.82 -22.66 -2.46
CA ILE A 16 -11.56 -22.00 -2.11
C ILE A 16 -10.68 -21.80 -3.35
N ILE A 17 -10.60 -22.80 -4.23
CA ILE A 17 -9.87 -22.67 -5.50
C ILE A 17 -10.46 -21.54 -6.34
N LYS A 18 -11.80 -21.46 -6.44
CA LYS A 18 -12.48 -20.41 -7.20
C LYS A 18 -12.24 -19.02 -6.60
N LEU A 19 -12.25 -18.87 -5.28
CA LEU A 19 -11.94 -17.61 -4.60
C LEU A 19 -10.49 -17.18 -4.87
N GLY A 20 -9.53 -18.08 -4.72
CA GLY A 20 -8.13 -17.81 -5.02
C GLY A 20 -7.93 -17.38 -6.47
N ASN A 21 -8.58 -18.08 -7.41
CA ASN A 21 -8.54 -17.72 -8.83
C ASN A 21 -9.18 -16.34 -9.10
N MET A 22 -10.27 -15.99 -8.42
CA MET A 22 -10.93 -14.69 -8.55
C MET A 22 -10.05 -13.54 -8.04
N GLN A 23 -9.35 -13.75 -6.93
CA GLN A 23 -8.46 -12.74 -6.34
C GLN A 23 -7.22 -12.51 -7.21
N SER A 24 -6.55 -13.59 -7.64
CA SER A 24 -5.35 -13.51 -8.46
C SER A 24 -5.62 -12.89 -9.85
N GLN A 25 -6.74 -13.25 -10.46
CA GLN A 25 -7.14 -12.75 -11.79
C GLN A 25 -7.94 -11.45 -11.75
N ARG A 26 -8.08 -10.79 -10.59
CA ARG A 26 -8.93 -9.60 -10.45
C ARG A 26 -8.54 -8.45 -11.39
N HIS A 27 -7.26 -8.36 -11.76
CA HIS A 27 -6.75 -7.36 -12.68
C HIS A 27 -7.27 -7.53 -14.12
N LEU A 28 -7.57 -8.76 -14.56
CA LEU A 28 -8.12 -9.04 -15.89
C LEU A 28 -9.55 -8.51 -16.05
N TYR A 29 -10.33 -8.55 -14.97
CA TYR A 29 -11.74 -8.14 -14.96
C TYR A 29 -11.94 -6.70 -14.43
N PHE A 30 -10.86 -5.95 -14.26
CA PHE A 30 -10.93 -4.58 -13.76
C PHE A 30 -11.63 -3.65 -14.75
N ARG A 31 -12.41 -2.69 -14.23
CA ARG A 31 -13.11 -1.68 -15.03
C ARG A 31 -13.00 -0.31 -14.36
N TRP A 32 -12.79 0.70 -15.19
CA TRP A 32 -12.88 2.09 -14.76
C TRP A 32 -14.35 2.47 -14.57
N THR A 33 -14.71 2.75 -13.33
CA THR A 33 -16.02 3.26 -12.92
C THR A 33 -15.80 4.54 -12.14
N LYS A 34 -16.84 5.37 -11.96
CA LYS A 34 -16.74 6.61 -11.17
C LYS A 34 -16.19 6.36 -9.76
N ARG A 35 -16.53 5.21 -9.16
CA ARG A 35 -16.03 4.80 -7.84
C ARG A 35 -14.55 4.39 -7.89
N THR A 36 -14.19 3.46 -8.77
CA THR A 36 -12.79 2.96 -8.84
C THR A 36 -11.82 4.05 -9.26
N ALA A 37 -12.20 4.90 -10.23
CA ALA A 37 -11.41 6.05 -10.63
C ALA A 37 -11.12 7.02 -9.48
N ARG A 38 -12.15 7.36 -8.69
CA ARG A 38 -11.99 8.23 -7.53
C ARG A 38 -11.05 7.64 -6.48
N VAL A 39 -11.22 6.36 -6.16
CA VAL A 39 -10.37 5.67 -5.17
C VAL A 39 -8.92 5.63 -5.66
N THR A 40 -8.69 5.23 -6.91
CA THR A 40 -7.34 5.16 -7.47
C THR A 40 -6.68 6.54 -7.47
N LEU A 41 -7.38 7.59 -7.89
CA LEU A 41 -6.83 8.95 -7.92
C LEU A 41 -6.51 9.48 -6.52
N MET A 42 -7.35 9.23 -5.53
CA MET A 42 -7.10 9.65 -4.15
C MET A 42 -5.82 9.04 -3.59
N TYR A 43 -5.64 7.72 -3.74
CA TYR A 43 -4.50 7.02 -3.13
C TYR A 43 -3.23 7.06 -3.98
N ALA A 44 -3.34 7.11 -5.31
CA ALA A 44 -2.16 7.14 -6.18
C ALA A 44 -1.61 8.56 -6.39
N VAL A 45 -2.43 9.61 -6.23
CA VAL A 45 -2.02 10.99 -6.50
C VAL A 45 -2.19 11.87 -5.26
N VAL A 46 -3.40 11.99 -4.73
CA VAL A 46 -3.69 13.00 -3.69
C VAL A 46 -2.89 12.73 -2.42
N VAL A 47 -2.91 11.49 -1.92
CA VAL A 47 -2.19 11.13 -0.69
C VAL A 47 -0.66 11.31 -0.84
N PRO A 48 0.01 10.76 -1.87
CA PRO A 48 1.44 11.01 -2.07
C PRO A 48 1.80 12.48 -2.23
N VAL A 49 0.98 13.27 -2.94
CA VAL A 49 1.23 14.71 -3.12
C VAL A 49 1.14 15.46 -1.79
N ILE A 50 0.14 15.17 -0.96
CA ILE A 50 0.01 15.81 0.36
C ILE A 50 1.21 15.44 1.24
N ILE A 51 1.57 14.16 1.28
CA ILE A 51 2.72 13.69 2.08
C ILE A 51 4.02 14.32 1.57
N GLY A 52 4.24 14.34 0.25
CA GLY A 52 5.41 14.96 -0.36
C GLY A 52 5.49 16.44 -0.05
N PHE A 53 4.37 17.17 -0.19
CA PHE A 53 4.31 18.60 0.12
C PHE A 53 4.65 18.89 1.58
N ILE A 54 4.07 18.15 2.52
CA ILE A 54 4.40 18.28 3.94
C ILE A 54 5.87 17.96 4.16
N GLY A 55 6.35 16.83 3.60
CA GLY A 55 7.74 16.40 3.67
C GLY A 55 8.70 17.52 3.26
N TYR A 56 8.56 18.07 2.05
CA TYR A 56 9.39 19.17 1.55
C TYR A 56 9.29 20.46 2.39
N LYS A 57 8.15 20.73 3.02
CA LYS A 57 7.98 21.89 3.90
C LYS A 57 8.62 21.70 5.26
N THR A 58 8.60 20.48 5.79
CA THR A 58 9.15 20.13 7.10
C THR A 58 10.60 19.65 7.04
N ASP A 59 11.12 19.42 5.84
CA ASP A 59 12.49 18.99 5.63
C ASP A 59 13.46 20.05 6.15
N GLY A 60 14.38 19.63 7.03
CA GLY A 60 15.30 20.53 7.73
C GLY A 60 14.65 21.56 8.67
N LEU A 61 13.32 21.53 8.88
CA LEU A 61 12.66 22.53 9.72
C LEU A 61 12.94 22.31 11.21
N TRP A 62 13.01 21.05 11.64
CA TRP A 62 13.07 20.68 13.05
C TRP A 62 14.47 20.24 13.45
N GLU A 63 15.16 21.05 14.25
CA GLU A 63 16.42 20.65 14.88
C GLU A 63 16.24 20.52 16.39
N MET A 64 16.30 19.30 16.90
CA MET A 64 16.13 19.00 18.32
C MET A 64 17.46 18.82 19.06
N ARG A 65 18.59 19.03 18.39
CA ARG A 65 19.92 18.79 18.96
C ARG A 65 20.22 19.84 20.02
N ALA A 66 20.47 19.37 21.25
CA ALA A 66 20.88 20.20 22.41
C ALA A 66 19.94 21.37 22.79
N LYS A 67 18.67 21.38 22.34
CA LYS A 67 17.67 22.41 22.68
C LYS A 67 17.22 22.28 24.14
N ARG A 68 17.04 23.40 24.84
CA ARG A 68 16.55 23.48 26.23
C ARG A 68 15.14 24.09 26.29
N LYS A 69 14.53 24.08 27.48
CA LYS A 69 13.19 24.67 27.71
C LYS A 69 13.22 26.15 27.35
N GLY A 70 12.43 26.53 26.34
CA GLY A 70 12.32 27.91 25.83
C GLY A 70 13.06 28.18 24.51
N ASP A 71 13.88 27.25 24.02
CA ASP A 71 14.59 27.42 22.75
C ASP A 71 13.67 27.14 21.54
N LEU A 72 13.92 27.86 20.45
CA LEU A 72 13.23 27.67 19.17
C LEU A 72 13.66 26.34 18.53
N LEU A 73 12.69 25.47 18.26
CA LEU A 73 12.87 24.17 17.58
C LEU A 73 12.84 24.27 16.06
N ALA A 74 12.19 25.30 15.51
CA ALA A 74 12.10 25.51 14.06
C ALA A 74 13.25 26.40 13.58
N GLU A 75 13.97 25.99 12.53
CA GLU A 75 15.15 26.70 12.01
C GLU A 75 14.82 27.68 10.85
N ARG A 76 13.56 28.12 10.73
CA ARG A 76 13.08 28.95 9.61
C ARG A 76 12.34 30.22 10.04
#